data_AF-A0A914XEP8-F1
#
_entry.id   AF-A0A914XEP8-F1
#
_cell.length_a   1.000
_cell.length_b   1.000
_cell.length_c   1.000
_cell.angle_alpha   90.00
_cell.angle_beta   90.00
_cell.angle_gamma   90.00
#
_symmetry.space_group_name_H-M   'P 1'
#
loop_
_entity.id
_entity.type
_entity.pdbx_description
1 polymer ?
#
loop_
_entity_poly.entity_id
_entity_poly.type
_entity_poly.pdbx_seq_one_letter_code
_entity_poly.pdbx_strand_id
1 'polypeptide(L)'
;MTSADYALDGSYAPKSKRNPIELVAIGILAVVVVVAVVLSIVVLVKVNDASSSTTTTPGQNQLNIPTQPVISSNSPQYAAYLDAVKQLKMAINFSADPCNDFWGYACGSYPSNQQFSFAAVDVNNYVIQANQMIKSQYQAPN
;
A
#
# COMPACT_ATOMS: atom_id res chain seq x y z
N MET A 1 -14.16 7.90 -40.06
CA MET A 1 -12.70 7.79 -40.20
C MET A 1 -12.33 6.37 -39.83
N THR A 2 -11.91 5.63 -40.85
CA THR A 2 -11.56 4.20 -40.83
C THR A 2 -10.14 4.01 -40.33
N SER A 3 -9.94 3.10 -39.37
CA SER A 3 -8.60 2.75 -38.91
C SER A 3 -8.54 1.27 -38.51
N ALA A 4 -7.83 0.53 -39.36
CA ALA A 4 -7.04 -0.67 -39.06
C ALA A 4 -7.79 -1.95 -38.63
N ASP A 5 -8.06 -2.76 -39.65
CA ASP A 5 -7.81 -4.19 -39.69
C ASP A 5 -6.67 -4.66 -38.75
N TYR A 6 -7.03 -5.40 -37.70
CA TYR A 6 -6.14 -6.38 -37.09
C TYR A 6 -6.60 -7.76 -37.52
N ALA A 7 -6.17 -8.15 -38.71
CA ALA A 7 -6.07 -9.55 -39.09
C ALA A 7 -5.07 -10.21 -38.12
N LEU A 8 -5.58 -10.95 -37.14
CA LEU A 8 -4.79 -11.98 -36.47
C LEU A 8 -4.57 -13.08 -37.50
N ASP A 9 -3.43 -13.02 -38.19
CA ASP A 9 -2.86 -14.11 -38.96
C ASP A 9 -2.70 -15.32 -38.02
N GLY A 10 -3.75 -16.14 -37.98
CA GLY A 10 -3.71 -17.47 -37.42
C GLY A 10 -2.80 -18.32 -38.28
N SER A 11 -1.50 -18.28 -37.97
CA SER A 11 -0.51 -19.21 -38.50
C SER A 11 -0.87 -20.62 -38.02
N TYR A 12 -1.76 -21.30 -38.75
CA TYR A 12 -2.01 -22.72 -38.58
C TYR A 12 -0.77 -23.47 -39.07
N ALA A 13 0.13 -23.76 -38.15
CA ALA A 13 1.24 -24.67 -38.38
C ALA A 13 0.71 -26.03 -38.87
N PRO A 14 1.36 -26.68 -39.86
CA PRO A 14 0.94 -27.99 -40.34
C PRO A 14 1.01 -29.00 -39.19
N LYS A 15 -0.10 -29.69 -38.91
CA LYS A 15 -0.13 -30.76 -37.90
C LYS A 15 0.78 -31.91 -38.35
N SER A 16 2.02 -31.89 -37.87
CA SER A 16 2.92 -33.04 -37.94
C SER A 16 2.24 -34.23 -37.27
N LYS A 17 2.16 -35.35 -38.00
CA LYS A 17 1.55 -36.61 -37.55
C LYS A 17 2.45 -37.22 -36.48
N ARG A 18 2.34 -36.69 -35.25
CA ARG A 18 3.14 -37.11 -34.09
C ARG A 18 2.74 -38.54 -33.72
N ASN A 19 3.72 -39.42 -33.56
CA ASN A 19 3.47 -40.80 -33.12
C ASN A 19 2.76 -40.77 -31.77
N PRO A 20 1.78 -41.66 -31.53
CA PRO A 20 1.01 -41.67 -30.27
C PRO A 20 1.92 -41.84 -29.04
N ILE A 21 3.06 -42.53 -29.21
CA ILE A 21 4.08 -42.73 -28.17
C ILE A 21 4.77 -41.42 -27.79
N GLU A 22 5.09 -40.56 -28.75
CA GLU A 22 5.70 -39.24 -28.50
C GLU A 22 4.74 -38.30 -27.76
N LEU A 23 3.44 -38.39 -28.08
CA LEU A 23 2.42 -37.58 -27.43
C LEU A 23 2.22 -37.99 -25.95
N VAL A 24 2.27 -39.30 -25.69
CA VAL A 24 2.23 -39.86 -24.33
C VAL A 24 3.49 -39.49 -23.55
N ALA A 25 4.67 -39.56 -24.17
CA ALA A 25 5.94 -39.19 -23.53
C ALA A 25 5.96 -37.69 -23.13
N ILE A 26 5.49 -36.80 -24.01
CA ILE A 26 5.38 -35.36 -23.70
C ILE A 26 4.36 -35.13 -22.57
N GLY A 27 3.25 -35.85 -22.57
CA GLY A 27 2.25 -35.77 -21.50
C GLY A 27 2.81 -36.19 -20.14
N ILE A 28 3.54 -37.31 -20.08
CA ILE A 28 4.20 -37.79 -18.86
C ILE A 28 5.25 -36.78 -18.39
N LEU A 29 6.07 -36.27 -19.30
CA LEU A 29 7.10 -35.26 -18.98
C LEU A 29 6.46 -33.98 -18.40
N ALA A 30 5.38 -33.50 -19.00
CA ALA A 30 4.65 -32.32 -18.51
C ALA A 30 4.07 -32.55 -17.11
N VAL A 31 3.50 -33.74 -16.84
CA VAL A 31 2.99 -34.09 -15.51
C VAL A 31 4.12 -34.15 -14.48
N VAL A 32 5.27 -34.74 -14.81
CA VAL A 32 6.43 -34.81 -13.91
C VAL A 32 6.96 -33.42 -13.57
N VAL A 33 7.03 -32.52 -14.55
CA VAL A 33 7.47 -31.12 -14.33
C VAL A 33 6.48 -30.39 -13.42
N VAL A 34 5.17 -30.53 -13.65
CA VAL A 34 4.14 -29.90 -12.79
C VAL A 34 4.22 -30.42 -11.36
N VAL A 35 4.38 -31.74 -11.17
CA VAL A 35 4.51 -32.34 -9.83
C VAL A 35 5.78 -31.84 -9.13
N ALA A 36 6.91 -31.74 -9.83
CA ALA A 36 8.15 -31.22 -9.26
C ALA A 36 8.02 -29.76 -8.82
N VAL A 37 7.42 -28.90 -9.65
CA VAL A 37 7.19 -27.48 -9.32
C VAL A 37 6.29 -27.34 -8.11
N VAL A 38 5.19 -28.10 -8.03
CA VAL A 38 4.28 -28.09 -6.88
C VAL A 38 4.99 -28.54 -5.61
N LEU A 39 5.78 -29.62 -5.66
CA LEU A 39 6.57 -30.08 -4.51
C LEU A 39 7.59 -29.04 -4.06
N SER A 40 8.29 -28.38 -4.98
CA SER A 40 9.23 -27.30 -4.67
C SER A 40 8.57 -26.12 -3.96
N ILE A 41 7.38 -25.68 -4.43
CA ILE A 41 6.62 -24.59 -3.80
C ILE A 41 6.20 -24.97 -2.37
N VAL A 42 5.70 -26.20 -2.16
CA VAL A 42 5.26 -26.66 -0.83
C VAL A 42 6.42 -26.72 0.17
N VAL A 43 7.61 -27.14 -0.27
CA VAL A 43 8.82 -27.15 0.58
C VAL A 43 9.23 -25.72 0.95
N LEU A 44 9.21 -24.79 0.00
CA LEU A 44 9.56 -23.38 0.25
C LEU A 44 8.62 -22.72 1.27
N VAL A 45 7.31 -22.99 1.21
CA VAL A 45 6.35 -22.48 2.20
C VAL A 45 6.64 -23.04 3.60
N LYS A 46 6.87 -24.36 3.72
CA LYS A 46 7.17 -24.98 5.03
C LYS A 46 8.48 -24.48 5.65
N VAL A 47 9.48 -24.13 4.85
CA VAL A 47 10.75 -23.56 5.36
C VAL A 47 10.52 -22.16 5.94
N ASN A 48 9.57 -21.39 5.41
CA ASN A 48 9.19 -20.09 5.95
C ASN A 48 8.46 -20.23 7.30
N ASP A 49 7.62 -21.26 7.47
CA ASP A 49 6.94 -21.56 8.73
C ASP A 49 7.92 -22.11 9.80
N ALA A 50 8.94 -22.86 9.39
CA ALA A 50 9.94 -23.46 10.28
C ALA A 50 11.11 -22.53 10.64
N SER A 51 11.21 -21.34 10.02
CA SER A 51 12.22 -20.32 10.33
C SER A 51 11.57 -19.06 10.90
N SER A 52 10.72 -19.22 11.91
CA SER A 52 10.38 -18.16 12.85
C SER A 52 10.82 -18.55 14.26
N SER A 53 12.12 -18.83 14.40
CA SER A 53 12.77 -18.84 15.71
C SER A 53 13.06 -17.39 16.10
N THR A 54 12.05 -16.70 16.62
CA THR A 54 12.24 -15.40 17.27
C THR A 54 12.98 -15.63 18.59
N THR A 55 14.30 -15.51 18.56
CA THR A 55 15.10 -15.32 19.77
C THR A 55 14.62 -14.03 20.44
N THR A 56 13.76 -14.17 21.45
CA THR A 56 13.25 -13.05 22.23
C THR A 56 14.35 -12.60 23.19
N THR A 57 15.17 -11.66 22.73
CA THR A 57 15.99 -10.83 23.62
C THR A 57 15.04 -9.97 24.47
N PRO A 58 15.18 -9.93 25.80
CA PRO A 58 14.37 -9.05 26.65
C PRO A 58 14.58 -7.59 26.23
N GLY A 59 13.58 -6.98 25.60
CA GLY A 59 13.62 -5.56 25.20
C GLY A 59 13.26 -5.24 23.75
N GLN A 60 12.86 -6.21 22.91
CA GLN A 60 12.31 -5.92 21.58
C GLN A 60 10.78 -5.93 21.64
N ASN A 61 10.15 -4.78 21.38
CA ASN A 61 8.70 -4.70 21.21
C ASN A 61 8.26 -5.68 20.11
N GLN A 62 7.05 -6.26 20.24
CA GLN A 62 6.50 -7.24 19.28
C GLN A 62 6.55 -6.78 17.82
N LEU A 63 6.62 -5.47 17.57
CA LEU A 63 6.69 -4.88 16.23
C LEU A 63 8.12 -4.71 15.67
N ASN A 64 9.19 -5.07 16.39
CA ASN A 64 10.58 -4.74 16.02
C ASN A 64 10.78 -3.23 15.73
N ILE A 65 9.96 -2.38 16.36
CA ILE A 65 10.04 -0.93 16.22
C ILE A 65 10.77 -0.39 17.45
N PRO A 66 11.83 0.42 17.28
CA PRO A 66 12.53 1.04 18.39
C PRO A 66 11.59 1.97 19.16
N THR A 67 11.76 2.00 20.49
CA THR A 67 11.02 2.94 21.35
C THR A 67 11.33 4.38 20.93
N GLN A 68 10.28 5.13 20.60
CA GLN A 68 10.40 6.52 20.18
C GLN A 68 10.57 7.45 21.40
N PRO A 69 11.39 8.52 21.31
CA PRO A 69 11.48 9.54 22.36
C PRO A 69 10.13 10.21 22.62
N VAL A 70 9.81 10.47 23.89
CA VAL A 70 8.59 11.20 24.27
C VAL A 70 8.82 12.70 24.16
N ILE A 71 7.94 13.39 23.44
CA ILE A 71 7.98 14.85 23.30
C ILE A 71 7.39 15.48 24.55
N SER A 72 8.17 16.35 25.20
CA SER A 72 7.72 17.14 26.35
C SER A 72 6.59 18.09 25.97
N SER A 73 5.60 18.28 26.84
CA SER A 73 4.51 19.25 26.65
C SER A 73 4.98 20.70 26.50
N ASN A 74 6.21 21.00 26.95
CA ASN A 74 6.80 22.34 26.88
C ASN A 74 7.59 22.58 25.59
N SER A 75 7.71 21.57 24.71
CA SER A 75 8.36 21.74 23.41
C SER A 75 7.47 22.57 22.48
N PRO A 76 8.04 23.51 21.70
CA PRO A 76 7.27 24.29 20.73
C PRO A 76 6.61 23.42 19.64
N GLN A 77 7.10 22.19 19.43
CA GLN A 77 6.54 21.25 18.47
C GLN A 77 5.37 20.41 19.03
N TYR A 78 5.17 20.37 20.36
CA TYR A 78 4.22 19.48 21.01
C TYR A 78 2.80 19.59 20.43
N ALA A 79 2.33 20.82 20.22
CA ALA A 79 1.01 21.08 19.66
C ALA A 79 0.84 20.51 18.24
N ALA A 80 1.86 20.67 17.38
CA ALA A 80 1.82 20.17 16.01
C ALA A 80 1.82 18.62 15.98
N TYR A 81 2.62 17.98 16.84
CA TYR A 81 2.61 16.53 16.97
C TYR A 81 1.27 16.00 17.50
N LEU A 82 0.69 16.68 18.49
CA LEU A 82 -0.61 16.29 19.03
C LEU A 82 -1.71 16.39 17.97
N ASP A 83 -1.69 17.45 17.15
CA ASP A 83 -2.63 17.60 16.03
C ASP A 83 -2.46 16.47 15.00
N ALA A 84 -1.23 16.17 14.57
CA ALA A 84 -0.96 15.09 13.63
C ALA A 84 -1.44 13.72 14.16
N VAL A 85 -1.18 13.42 15.45
CA VAL A 85 -1.65 12.18 16.09
C VAL A 85 -3.18 12.14 16.16
N LYS A 86 -3.83 13.27 16.47
CA LYS A 86 -5.28 13.37 16.48
C LYS A 86 -5.86 13.08 15.10
N GLN A 87 -5.31 13.68 14.04
CA GLN A 87 -5.77 13.44 12.67
C GLN A 87 -5.55 11.99 12.23
N LEU A 88 -4.40 11.40 12.55
CA LEU A 88 -4.13 9.99 12.26
C LEU A 88 -5.14 9.06 12.96
N LYS A 89 -5.42 9.30 14.24
CA LYS A 89 -6.39 8.50 15.02
C LYS A 89 -7.82 8.61 14.51
N MET A 90 -8.19 9.75 13.88
CA MET A 90 -9.50 9.89 13.25
C MET A 90 -9.60 9.10 11.94
N ALA A 91 -8.49 8.87 11.23
CA ALA A 91 -8.49 8.18 9.96
C ALA A 91 -8.47 6.64 10.11
N ILE A 92 -7.66 6.14 11.05
CA ILE A 92 -7.40 4.70 11.19
C ILE A 92 -8.63 3.95 11.69
N ASN A 93 -8.95 2.85 11.02
CA ASN A 93 -9.91 1.85 11.43
C ASN A 93 -9.19 0.57 11.87
N PHE A 94 -9.01 0.39 13.18
CA PHE A 94 -8.36 -0.81 13.74
C PHE A 94 -9.16 -2.10 13.57
N SER A 95 -10.40 -2.04 13.10
CA SER A 95 -11.22 -3.22 12.81
C SER A 95 -11.09 -3.72 11.36
N ALA A 96 -10.51 -2.92 10.46
CA ALA A 96 -10.21 -3.35 9.10
C ALA A 96 -8.84 -4.06 9.03
N ASP A 97 -8.74 -5.09 8.20
CA ASP A 97 -7.50 -5.84 8.00
C ASP A 97 -6.57 -5.10 7.04
N PRO A 98 -5.41 -4.58 7.49
CA PRO A 98 -4.49 -3.84 6.63
C PRO A 98 -3.87 -4.66 5.49
N CYS A 99 -3.86 -6.01 5.60
CA CYS A 99 -3.29 -6.89 4.58
C CYS A 99 -4.25 -7.08 3.39
N ASN A 100 -5.56 -6.98 3.64
CA ASN A 100 -6.61 -7.24 2.66
C ASN A 100 -7.36 -5.98 2.23
N ASP A 101 -7.45 -4.96 3.09
CA ASP A 101 -8.05 -3.66 2.81
C ASP A 101 -7.28 -2.54 3.51
N PHE A 102 -6.12 -2.19 2.95
CA PHE A 102 -5.29 -1.11 3.46
C PHE A 102 -6.01 0.24 3.44
N TRP A 103 -6.90 0.48 2.47
CA TRP A 103 -7.64 1.73 2.38
C TRP A 103 -8.65 1.85 3.53
N GLY A 104 -9.43 0.79 3.78
CA GLY A 104 -10.38 0.74 4.90
C GLY A 104 -9.67 0.85 6.24
N TYR A 105 -8.50 0.23 6.39
CA TYR A 105 -7.67 0.39 7.59
C TYR A 105 -7.14 1.81 7.76
N ALA A 106 -6.59 2.44 6.72
CA ALA A 106 -5.92 3.73 6.85
C ALA A 106 -6.89 4.93 6.89
N CYS A 107 -8.02 4.83 6.21
CA CYS A 107 -8.93 5.96 5.96
C CYS A 107 -10.39 5.68 6.34
N GLY A 108 -10.77 4.43 6.60
CA GLY A 108 -12.17 4.03 6.72
C GLY A 108 -12.93 4.62 7.90
N SER A 109 -12.24 5.20 8.90
CA SER A 109 -12.87 5.89 10.03
C SER A 109 -13.01 7.40 9.82
N TYR A 110 -12.45 7.96 8.75
CA TYR A 110 -12.37 9.41 8.60
C TYR A 110 -13.77 10.04 8.44
N PRO A 111 -14.17 11.03 9.26
CA PRO A 111 -15.49 11.62 9.18
C PRO A 111 -15.70 12.35 7.85
N SER A 112 -16.81 12.08 7.17
CA SER A 112 -17.13 12.70 5.88
C SER A 112 -17.34 14.22 5.96
N ASN A 113 -17.58 14.75 7.16
CA ASN A 113 -17.78 16.17 7.42
C ASN A 113 -16.51 16.91 7.88
N GLN A 114 -15.35 16.25 7.92
CA GLN A 114 -14.08 16.88 8.25
C GLN A 114 -13.19 17.05 7.01
N GLN A 115 -12.41 18.13 7.01
CA GLN A 115 -11.41 18.39 5.98
C GLN A 115 -10.10 17.70 6.35
N PHE A 116 -9.45 17.08 5.36
CA PHE A 116 -8.08 16.61 5.52
C PHE A 116 -7.12 17.75 5.91
N SER A 117 -6.03 17.41 6.60
CA SER A 117 -5.03 18.34 7.13
C SER A 117 -4.61 19.42 6.13
N PHE A 118 -4.31 19.04 4.89
CA PHE A 118 -3.86 19.97 3.86
C PHE A 118 -4.95 20.97 3.45
N ALA A 119 -6.19 20.51 3.27
CA ALA A 119 -7.29 21.39 2.95
C ALA A 119 -7.56 22.40 4.09
N ALA A 120 -7.50 21.94 5.35
CA ALA A 120 -7.63 22.83 6.50
C ALA A 120 -6.52 23.88 6.56
N VAL A 121 -5.26 23.49 6.28
CA VAL A 121 -4.12 24.41 6.24
C VAL A 121 -4.21 25.40 5.08
N ASP A 122 -4.63 24.95 3.90
CA ASP A 122 -4.82 25.82 2.74
C ASP A 122 -5.86 26.90 3.03
N VAL A 123 -7.02 26.52 3.57
CA VAL A 123 -8.07 27.46 3.99
C VAL A 123 -7.53 28.48 4.99
N ASN A 124 -6.78 28.03 5.99
CA ASN A 124 -6.17 28.91 6.98
C ASN A 124 -5.14 29.87 6.35
N ASN A 125 -4.30 29.37 5.43
CA ASN A 125 -3.33 30.18 4.71
C ASN A 125 -4.00 31.24 3.84
N TYR A 126 -5.13 30.93 3.18
CA TYR A 126 -5.91 31.91 2.43
C TYR A 126 -6.47 33.01 3.33
N VAL A 127 -7.01 32.65 4.50
CA VAL A 127 -7.52 33.61 5.48
C VAL A 127 -6.40 34.52 6.00
N ILE A 128 -5.24 33.95 6.33
CA ILE A 128 -4.08 34.73 6.77
C ILE A 128 -3.65 35.72 5.69
N GLN A 129 -3.55 35.27 4.43
CA GLN A 129 -3.19 36.13 3.30
C GLN A 129 -4.21 37.25 3.09
N ALA A 130 -5.51 36.94 3.11
CA ALA A 130 -6.58 37.94 3.01
C ALA A 130 -6.48 38.99 4.11
N ASN A 131 -6.24 38.56 5.36
CA ASN A 131 -6.07 39.47 6.49
C ASN A 131 -4.84 40.36 6.37
N GLN A 132 -3.75 39.89 5.73
CA GLN A 132 -2.61 40.76 5.44
C GLN A 132 -2.97 41.83 4.42
N MET A 133 -3.71 41.49 3.37
CA MET A 133 -4.11 42.44 2.32
C MET A 133 -5.00 43.59 2.83
N ILE A 134 -5.73 43.37 3.93
CA ILE A 134 -6.58 44.39 4.55
C ILE A 134 -5.77 45.43 5.34
N LYS A 135 -4.49 45.19 5.66
CA LYS A 135 -3.68 46.16 6.41
C LYS A 135 -3.49 47.44 5.60
N SER A 136 -3.62 48.60 6.26
CA SER A 136 -3.54 49.94 5.65
C SER A 136 -2.26 50.17 4.85
N GLN A 137 -1.15 49.56 5.26
CA GLN A 137 0.13 49.64 4.55
C GLN A 137 0.12 49.04 3.12
N TYR A 138 -0.90 48.24 2.77
CA TYR A 138 -1.07 47.63 1.45
C TYR A 138 -2.28 48.20 0.68
N GLN A 139 -3.00 49.16 1.25
CA GLN A 139 -4.11 49.83 0.59
C GLN A 139 -3.58 50.99 -0.27
N ALA A 140 -4.14 51.18 -1.47
CA ALA A 140 -3.79 52.34 -2.30
C ALA A 140 -4.16 53.64 -1.57
N PRO A 141 -3.31 54.69 -1.62
CA PRO A 141 -3.66 55.97 -1.03
C PRO A 141 -4.92 56.53 -1.72
N ASN A 142 -5.88 56.98 -0.90
CA ASN A 142 -7.08 57.68 -1.35
C ASN A 142 -6.77 59.08 -1.87
#